data_AF-A0A5S9NK93-F1
#
_entry.id   AF-A0A5S9NK93-F1
#
_cell.length_a   1.000
_cell.length_b   1.000
_cell.length_c   1.000
_cell.angle_alpha   90.00
_cell.angle_beta   90.00
_cell.angle_gamma   90.00
#
_symmetry.space_group_name_H-M   'P 1'
#
loop_
_entity.id
_entity.type
_entity.pdbx_description
1 polymer ?
#
loop_
_entity_poly.entity_id
_entity_poly.type
_entity_poly.pdbx_seq_one_letter_code
_entity_poly.pdbx_strand_id
1 'polypeptide(L)'
;MQNSRAVKYGLPLALSLATGVAQGHVSVISDTAYAESYYEVTLAIPHGCDGADTESVEVVIPDAMTSVTPFLDFTEANIPVVIEKDEASGAVTKLTFERSETADSDSTTYTVSFRGKLGDVPFTTQFFPTTQYCVGGGVSAWVGASTSHDHGSTTESTELPAPSLFVYPARHNGWNQYTAPDHLHDMSIFDDAEIVWKGTAGYSANPVAMELIEGDEDSSVLSEIHTDESFWVKY
;
A
#
# COMPACT_ATOMS: atom_id res chain seq x y z
N MET A 1 6.78 -20.61 -68.30
CA MET A 1 6.64 -19.24 -67.77
C MET A 1 5.87 -19.34 -66.46
N GLN A 2 6.60 -19.43 -65.34
CA GLN A 2 6.03 -19.54 -64.00
C GLN A 2 5.76 -18.13 -63.45
N ASN A 3 4.48 -17.82 -63.19
CA ASN A 3 4.08 -16.59 -62.50
C ASN A 3 4.21 -16.80 -60.99
N SER A 4 5.26 -16.23 -60.38
CA SER A 4 5.42 -16.13 -58.94
C SER A 4 4.54 -14.99 -58.39
N ARG A 5 3.41 -15.33 -57.77
CA ARG A 5 2.63 -14.39 -56.95
C ARG A 5 3.22 -14.36 -55.53
N ALA A 6 3.89 -13.27 -55.19
CA ALA A 6 4.34 -13.01 -53.83
C ALA A 6 3.12 -12.70 -52.94
N VAL A 7 2.87 -13.57 -51.95
CA VAL A 7 1.89 -13.32 -50.88
C VAL A 7 2.58 -12.48 -49.81
N LYS A 8 2.18 -11.22 -49.67
CA LYS A 8 2.60 -10.36 -48.55
C LYS A 8 1.65 -10.64 -47.38
N TYR A 9 2.11 -11.42 -46.40
CA TYR A 9 1.43 -11.54 -45.12
C TYR A 9 1.68 -10.25 -44.32
N GLY A 10 0.67 -9.38 -44.25
CA GLY A 10 0.66 -8.25 -43.33
C GLY A 10 0.43 -8.76 -41.92
N LEU A 11 1.41 -8.52 -41.03
CA LEU A 11 1.31 -8.81 -39.61
C LEU A 11 0.35 -7.77 -38.98
N PRO A 12 -0.78 -8.17 -38.37
CA PRO A 12 -1.60 -7.22 -37.63
C PRO A 12 -0.85 -6.85 -36.34
N LEU A 13 -0.35 -5.61 -36.29
CA LEU A 13 0.17 -5.02 -35.06
C LEU A 13 -1.04 -4.73 -34.16
N ALA A 14 -1.36 -5.67 -33.26
CA ALA A 14 -2.31 -5.44 -32.19
C ALA A 14 -1.70 -4.43 -31.23
N LEU A 15 -2.13 -3.17 -31.36
CA LEU A 15 -1.80 -2.10 -30.43
C LEU A 15 -2.61 -2.35 -29.16
N SER A 16 -2.02 -3.04 -28.19
CA SER A 16 -2.57 -3.16 -26.84
C SER A 16 -2.61 -1.76 -26.25
N LEU A 17 -3.80 -1.15 -26.18
CA LEU A 17 -4.01 0.03 -25.37
C LEU A 17 -3.78 -0.40 -23.92
N ALA A 18 -2.62 -0.03 -23.36
CA ALA A 18 -2.44 0.03 -21.94
C ALA A 18 -3.39 1.14 -21.43
N THR A 19 -4.60 0.75 -21.04
CA THR A 19 -5.47 1.61 -20.24
C THR A 19 -4.78 1.76 -18.90
N GLY A 20 -4.00 2.83 -18.74
CA GLY A 20 -3.61 3.30 -17.42
C GLY A 20 -4.90 3.45 -16.63
N VAL A 21 -5.06 2.67 -15.57
CA VAL A 21 -6.17 2.84 -14.64
C VAL A 21 -6.00 4.27 -14.13
N ALA A 22 -6.92 5.17 -14.47
CA ALA A 22 -6.95 6.48 -13.84
C ALA A 22 -7.17 6.19 -12.35
N GLN A 23 -6.10 6.28 -11.56
CA GLN A 23 -6.12 5.94 -10.15
C GLN A 23 -6.82 7.10 -9.44
N GLY A 24 -8.15 7.07 -9.44
CA GLY A 24 -9.00 8.09 -8.85
C GLY A 24 -9.17 7.94 -7.34
N HIS A 25 -8.49 6.98 -6.71
CA HIS A 25 -8.57 6.74 -5.27
C HIS A 25 -7.39 7.37 -4.55
N VAL A 26 -7.61 7.80 -3.32
CA VAL A 26 -6.50 8.12 -2.42
C VAL A 26 -5.67 6.87 -2.16
N SER A 27 -4.34 6.96 -2.28
CA SER A 27 -3.43 5.83 -2.06
C SER A 27 -2.17 6.25 -1.32
N VAL A 28 -1.63 5.33 -0.51
CA VAL A 28 -0.26 5.45 0.03
C VAL A 28 0.73 5.23 -1.13
N ILE A 29 1.68 6.16 -1.31
CA ILE A 29 2.73 6.10 -2.36
C ILE A 29 4.15 6.10 -1.79
N SER A 30 4.31 5.96 -0.49
CA SER A 30 5.58 5.78 0.20
C SER A 30 6.09 4.32 0.10
N ASP A 31 7.38 4.11 0.37
CA ASP A 31 8.05 2.79 0.26
C ASP A 31 7.51 1.74 1.24
N THR A 32 8.07 0.53 1.25
CA THR A 32 7.71 -0.55 2.18
C THR A 32 7.79 -0.13 3.65
N ALA A 33 6.72 -0.42 4.40
CA ALA A 33 6.64 -0.13 5.83
C ALA A 33 7.07 -1.34 6.68
N TYR A 34 7.87 -1.10 7.72
CA TYR A 34 8.32 -2.13 8.66
C TYR A 34 7.80 -1.88 10.07
N ALA A 35 7.42 -2.94 10.77
CA ALA A 35 7.06 -2.90 12.18
C ALA A 35 8.19 -2.28 13.02
N GLU A 36 7.81 -1.62 14.12
CA GLU A 36 8.71 -0.94 15.06
C GLU A 36 9.62 0.16 14.46
N SER A 37 9.39 0.58 13.22
CA SER A 37 10.19 1.59 12.53
C SER A 37 9.52 2.97 12.49
N TYR A 38 10.34 4.02 12.30
CA TYR A 38 9.80 5.31 11.91
C TYR A 38 9.54 5.32 10.41
N TYR A 39 8.31 5.65 10.03
CA TYR A 39 7.84 5.57 8.66
C TYR A 39 7.16 6.89 8.26
N GLU A 40 7.37 7.30 7.01
CA GLU A 40 6.68 8.43 6.39
C GLU A 40 5.56 7.87 5.51
N VAL A 41 4.34 8.28 5.79
CA VAL A 41 3.17 8.02 4.95
C VAL A 41 3.02 9.22 4.03
N THR A 42 3.05 8.98 2.73
CA THR A 42 2.69 9.98 1.72
C THR A 42 1.43 9.51 1.00
N LEU A 43 0.37 10.30 1.09
CA LEU A 43 -0.89 10.04 0.42
C LEU A 43 -0.93 10.82 -0.89
N ALA A 44 -1.14 10.13 -2.00
CA ALA A 44 -1.54 10.75 -3.26
C ALA A 44 -3.05 11.00 -3.22
N ILE A 45 -3.44 12.26 -3.31
CA ILE A 45 -4.82 12.72 -3.35
C ILE A 45 -5.18 12.94 -4.83
N PRO A 46 -6.25 12.28 -5.33
CA PRO A 46 -6.71 12.45 -6.70
C PRO A 46 -7.31 13.86 -6.89
N HIS A 47 -7.87 14.11 -8.07
CA HIS A 47 -8.64 15.33 -8.27
C HIS A 47 -9.75 15.46 -7.19
N GLY A 48 -10.18 16.68 -6.90
CA GLY A 48 -11.26 17.01 -6.00
C GLY A 48 -12.62 16.54 -6.51
N CYS A 49 -13.65 16.92 -5.78
CA CYS A 49 -14.96 16.29 -5.78
C CYS A 49 -15.77 16.78 -6.97
N ASP A 50 -16.17 15.88 -7.87
CA ASP A 50 -16.98 16.20 -9.06
C ASP A 50 -16.43 17.37 -9.90
N GLY A 51 -15.09 17.52 -9.95
CA GLY A 51 -14.38 18.58 -10.68
C GLY A 51 -14.15 19.88 -9.92
N ALA A 52 -14.68 20.01 -8.70
CA ALA A 52 -14.34 21.09 -7.78
C ALA A 52 -12.97 20.84 -7.15
N ASP A 53 -12.23 21.92 -6.87
CA ASP A 53 -10.90 21.83 -6.27
C ASP A 53 -10.97 21.36 -4.80
N THR A 54 -9.95 20.62 -4.35
CA THR A 54 -9.77 20.21 -2.95
C THR A 54 -9.38 21.41 -2.11
N GLU A 55 -10.07 21.65 -1.00
CA GLU A 55 -9.74 22.71 -0.04
C GLU A 55 -9.09 22.18 1.24
N SER A 56 -9.46 20.97 1.67
CA SER A 56 -8.81 20.33 2.81
C SER A 56 -8.89 18.80 2.73
N VAL A 57 -7.95 18.14 3.41
CA VAL A 57 -7.86 16.70 3.53
C VAL A 57 -7.70 16.33 4.99
N GLU A 58 -8.63 15.55 5.51
CA GLU A 58 -8.60 14.99 6.86
C GLU A 58 -8.16 13.53 6.80
N VAL A 59 -7.16 13.17 7.60
CA VAL A 59 -6.60 11.81 7.68
C VAL A 59 -6.72 11.32 9.12
N VAL A 60 -7.41 10.19 9.31
CA VAL A 60 -7.47 9.48 10.58
C VAL A 60 -6.21 8.63 10.74
N ILE A 61 -5.56 8.77 11.90
CA ILE A 61 -4.32 8.06 12.23
C ILE A 61 -4.69 6.75 12.94
N PRO A 62 -4.21 5.58 12.47
CA PRO A 62 -4.45 4.31 13.15
C PRO A 62 -3.68 4.26 14.47
N ASP A 63 -4.26 3.62 15.49
CA ASP A 63 -3.66 3.46 16.84
C ASP A 63 -2.26 2.81 16.80
N ALA A 64 -2.00 2.00 15.77
CA ALA A 64 -0.70 1.37 15.55
C ALA A 64 0.41 2.37 15.20
N MET A 65 0.10 3.64 14.90
CA MET A 65 1.07 4.67 14.55
C MET A 65 1.12 5.77 15.61
N THR A 66 2.29 5.92 16.23
CA THR A 66 2.52 6.87 17.34
C THR A 66 3.52 7.95 16.94
N SER A 67 3.73 8.95 17.80
CA SER A 67 4.70 10.04 17.56
C SER A 67 4.50 10.74 16.21
N VAL A 68 3.24 10.88 15.78
CA VAL A 68 2.92 11.41 14.47
C VAL A 68 3.19 12.91 14.40
N THR A 69 3.87 13.31 13.33
CA THR A 69 4.18 14.69 12.99
C THR A 69 3.91 14.91 11.50
N PRO A 70 3.23 15.99 11.11
CA PRO A 70 3.14 16.38 9.70
C PRO A 70 4.54 16.51 9.09
N PHE A 71 4.71 16.03 7.88
CA PHE A 71 5.94 16.17 7.12
C PHE A 71 5.68 17.16 5.99
N LEU A 72 6.32 18.33 6.06
CA LEU A 72 6.20 19.38 5.06
C LEU A 72 7.58 19.56 4.42
N ASP A 73 7.67 19.37 3.10
CA ASP A 73 8.85 19.84 2.35
C ASP A 73 8.94 21.37 2.50
N PHE A 74 10.14 21.93 2.48
CA PHE A 74 10.37 23.37 2.61
C PHE A 74 9.67 24.19 1.53
N THR A 75 9.40 23.59 0.37
CA THR A 75 8.59 24.16 -0.72
C THR A 75 7.10 24.22 -0.39
N GLU A 76 6.60 23.23 0.36
CA GLU A 76 5.20 23.05 0.77
C GLU A 76 4.94 23.52 2.23
N ALA A 77 5.93 24.15 2.86
CA ALA A 77 5.92 24.56 4.28
C ALA A 77 4.82 25.56 4.68
N ASN A 78 3.98 25.98 3.72
CA ASN A 78 2.86 26.89 3.91
C ASN A 78 1.50 26.20 3.94
N ILE A 79 1.42 24.86 3.95
CA ILE A 79 0.18 24.12 4.16
C ILE A 79 -0.13 24.12 5.67
N PRO A 80 -1.18 24.82 6.15
CA PRO A 80 -1.61 24.70 7.54
C PRO A 80 -2.05 23.27 7.84
N VAL A 81 -1.63 22.74 8.99
CA VAL A 81 -2.04 21.42 9.46
C VAL A 81 -2.61 21.52 10.87
N VAL A 82 -3.88 21.14 11.02
CA VAL A 82 -4.52 20.99 12.32
C VAL A 82 -4.23 19.57 12.83
N ILE A 83 -3.75 19.48 14.07
CA ILE A 83 -3.42 18.22 14.72
C ILE A 83 -4.42 17.97 15.85
N GLU A 84 -5.25 16.95 15.68
CA GLU A 84 -6.13 16.47 16.75
C GLU A 84 -5.41 15.41 17.58
N LYS A 85 -5.60 15.48 18.90
CA LYS A 85 -5.01 14.53 19.85
C LYS A 85 -6.08 13.99 20.78
N ASP A 86 -5.97 12.72 21.10
CA ASP A 86 -6.73 12.12 22.20
C ASP A 86 -6.33 12.78 23.52
N GLU A 87 -7.32 13.24 24.29
CA GLU A 87 -7.08 14.01 25.52
C GLU A 87 -6.43 13.18 26.63
N ALA A 88 -6.69 11.87 26.66
CA ALA A 88 -6.22 10.98 27.72
C ALA A 88 -4.77 10.51 27.48
N SER A 89 -4.45 10.11 26.26
CA SER A 89 -3.15 9.55 25.88
C SER A 89 -2.20 10.58 25.27
N GLY A 90 -2.71 11.71 24.76
CA GLY A 90 -1.95 12.68 23.99
C GLY A 90 -1.54 12.17 22.60
N ALA A 91 -2.03 11.01 22.17
CA ALA A 91 -1.77 10.45 20.85
C ALA A 91 -2.43 11.29 19.77
N VAL A 92 -1.77 11.48 18.63
CA VAL A 92 -2.36 12.14 17.46
C VAL A 92 -3.34 11.17 16.82
N THR A 93 -4.61 11.56 16.74
CA THR A 93 -5.68 10.74 16.18
C THR A 93 -6.06 11.18 14.77
N LYS A 94 -5.76 12.43 14.42
CA LYS A 94 -6.17 13.02 13.15
C LYS A 94 -5.26 14.16 12.71
N LEU A 95 -5.05 14.27 11.41
CA LEU A 95 -4.40 15.39 10.76
C LEU A 95 -5.35 16.00 9.72
N THR A 96 -5.54 17.32 9.77
CA THR A 96 -6.28 18.05 8.73
C THR A 96 -5.32 18.98 8.01
N PHE A 97 -5.04 18.68 6.75
CA PHE A 97 -4.23 19.51 5.86
C PHE A 97 -5.15 20.48 5.14
N GLU A 98 -4.95 21.77 5.35
CA GLU A 98 -5.75 22.83 4.72
C GLU A 98 -4.95 23.49 3.61
N ARG A 99 -5.60 23.84 2.50
CA ARG A 99 -4.95 24.64 1.47
C ARG A 99 -5.08 26.12 1.79
N SER A 100 -3.96 26.83 1.60
CA SER A 100 -3.91 28.28 1.69
C SER A 100 -4.60 28.97 0.51
N GLU A 101 -4.58 28.34 -0.67
CA GLU A 101 -5.24 28.82 -1.89
C GLU A 101 -5.89 27.66 -2.65
N THR A 102 -7.13 27.88 -3.11
CA THR A 102 -7.89 26.97 -3.98
C THR A 102 -8.08 27.60 -5.36
N ALA A 103 -8.21 26.75 -6.39
CA ALA A 103 -8.57 27.14 -7.73
C ALA A 103 -10.09 26.96 -7.96
N ASP A 104 -10.65 27.70 -8.91
CA ASP A 104 -12.08 27.58 -9.28
C ASP A 104 -12.39 26.25 -9.98
N SER A 105 -11.39 25.56 -10.54
CA SER A 105 -11.52 24.29 -11.23
C SER A 105 -10.32 23.40 -10.96
N ASP A 106 -10.56 22.11 -10.76
CA ASP A 106 -9.47 21.18 -10.54
C ASP A 106 -8.80 20.70 -11.83
N SER A 107 -7.48 20.73 -11.83
CA SER A 107 -6.62 20.18 -12.89
C SER A 107 -5.36 19.50 -12.33
N THR A 108 -5.27 19.30 -11.02
CA THR A 108 -4.04 18.91 -10.33
C THR A 108 -4.28 17.81 -9.30
N THR A 109 -3.30 16.95 -9.10
CA THR A 109 -3.25 15.99 -7.98
C THR A 109 -2.41 16.56 -6.86
N TYR A 110 -2.67 16.13 -5.63
CA TYR A 110 -1.97 16.63 -4.44
C TYR A 110 -1.29 15.50 -3.69
N THR A 111 -0.34 15.86 -2.85
CA THR A 111 0.25 14.94 -1.88
C THR A 111 0.22 15.55 -0.50
N VAL A 112 -0.12 14.74 0.51
CA VAL A 112 0.05 15.09 1.92
C VAL A 112 0.90 14.03 2.59
N SER A 113 1.82 14.47 3.46
CA SER A 113 2.78 13.58 4.09
C SER A 113 2.84 13.78 5.60
N PHE A 114 3.05 12.69 6.33
CA PHE A 114 3.29 12.71 7.76
C PHE A 114 4.19 11.53 8.16
N ARG A 115 4.94 11.72 9.25
CA ARG A 115 5.86 10.73 9.78
C ARG A 115 5.45 10.32 11.18
N GLY A 116 5.66 9.06 11.53
CA GLY A 116 5.41 8.52 12.87
C GLY A 116 6.15 7.21 13.08
N LYS A 117 5.96 6.61 14.26
CA LYS A 117 6.50 5.29 14.60
C LYS A 117 5.40 4.25 14.49
N LEU A 118 5.60 3.26 13.64
CA LEU A 118 4.75 2.08 13.57
C LEU A 118 5.02 1.16 14.76
N GLY A 119 3.96 0.59 15.32
CA GLY A 119 4.02 -0.40 16.39
C GLY A 119 4.51 -1.77 15.91
N ASP A 120 4.50 -2.73 16.83
CA ASP A 120 4.75 -4.14 16.54
C ASP A 120 3.47 -4.80 15.99
N VAL A 121 3.15 -4.47 14.73
CA VAL A 121 1.97 -4.97 14.00
C VAL A 121 2.35 -5.63 12.67
N PRO A 122 3.33 -6.57 12.66
CA PRO A 122 3.78 -7.20 11.43
C PRO A 122 2.66 -7.99 10.76
N PHE A 123 2.73 -8.08 9.43
CA PHE A 123 1.77 -8.74 8.55
C PHE A 123 0.33 -8.23 8.67
N THR A 124 0.15 -6.97 9.05
CA THR A 124 -1.17 -6.33 9.13
C THR A 124 -1.28 -5.19 8.14
N THR A 125 -2.49 -5.02 7.59
CA THR A 125 -2.82 -3.83 6.80
C THR A 125 -3.27 -2.71 7.74
N GLN A 126 -2.58 -1.58 7.68
CA GLN A 126 -2.96 -0.36 8.37
C GLN A 126 -3.70 0.56 7.40
N PHE A 127 -4.91 0.98 7.79
CA PHE A 127 -5.75 1.88 7.01
C PHE A 127 -5.63 3.30 7.55
N PHE A 128 -5.68 4.28 6.64
CA PHE A 128 -5.69 5.71 6.94
C PHE A 128 -6.97 6.34 6.38
N PRO A 129 -8.15 6.13 7.00
CA PRO A 129 -9.39 6.71 6.53
C PRO A 129 -9.21 8.21 6.24
N THR A 130 -9.55 8.61 5.02
CA THR A 130 -9.25 9.95 4.51
C THR A 130 -10.52 10.61 4.00
N THR A 131 -10.80 11.83 4.43
CA THR A 131 -11.93 12.63 3.93
C THR A 131 -11.40 13.84 3.19
N GLN A 132 -11.77 13.98 1.93
CA GLN A 132 -11.47 15.13 1.08
C GLN A 132 -12.66 16.08 1.09
N TYR A 133 -12.41 17.35 1.38
CA TYR A 133 -13.40 18.43 1.31
C TYR A 133 -13.05 19.34 0.14
N CYS A 134 -14.07 19.75 -0.61
CA CYS A 134 -13.91 20.46 -1.87
C CYS A 134 -14.72 21.75 -1.89
N VAL A 135 -14.23 22.71 -2.66
CA VAL A 135 -14.86 24.02 -2.84
C VAL A 135 -16.33 23.84 -3.25
N GLY A 136 -17.23 24.58 -2.62
CA GLY A 136 -18.67 24.45 -2.86
C GLY A 136 -19.35 23.35 -2.05
N GLY A 137 -18.64 22.70 -1.13
CA GLY A 137 -19.19 21.76 -0.15
C GLY A 137 -19.23 20.29 -0.60
N GLY A 138 -18.49 19.95 -1.66
CA GLY A 138 -18.31 18.55 -2.07
C GLY A 138 -17.47 17.77 -1.04
N VAL A 139 -17.77 16.48 -0.86
CA VAL A 139 -17.08 15.62 0.10
C VAL A 139 -16.87 14.22 -0.50
N SER A 140 -15.63 13.72 -0.43
CA SER A 140 -15.29 12.33 -0.78
C SER A 140 -14.68 11.64 0.45
N ALA A 141 -15.37 10.63 0.98
CA ALA A 141 -14.96 9.89 2.17
C ALA A 141 -14.34 8.53 1.80
N TRP A 142 -13.01 8.49 1.74
CA TRP A 142 -12.17 7.31 1.51
C TRP A 142 -12.02 6.52 2.81
N VAL A 143 -13.10 5.87 3.23
CA VAL A 143 -13.20 5.20 4.54
C VAL A 143 -13.50 3.71 4.44
N GLY A 144 -13.70 3.18 3.22
CA GLY A 144 -13.99 1.76 3.01
C GLY A 144 -12.82 0.87 3.40
N ALA A 145 -12.99 0.05 4.44
CA ALA A 145 -12.01 -0.95 4.84
C ALA A 145 -12.55 -2.34 4.51
N SER A 146 -11.99 -3.00 3.50
CA SER A 146 -12.23 -4.44 3.31
C SER A 146 -11.23 -5.21 4.15
N THR A 147 -11.62 -5.60 5.37
CA THR A 147 -10.85 -6.52 6.24
C THR A 147 -11.21 -7.98 6.01
N SER A 148 -12.09 -8.27 5.04
CA SER A 148 -12.61 -9.62 4.83
C SER A 148 -11.62 -10.48 4.07
N HIS A 149 -10.94 -11.40 4.76
CA HIS A 149 -10.33 -12.62 4.20
C HIS A 149 -11.38 -13.67 3.78
N ASP A 150 -12.67 -13.35 3.94
CA ASP A 150 -13.78 -14.23 3.62
C ASP A 150 -14.13 -14.10 2.14
N HIS A 151 -14.03 -15.19 1.38
CA HIS A 151 -14.37 -15.28 -0.04
C HIS A 151 -15.88 -15.04 -0.35
N GLY A 152 -16.65 -14.48 0.59
CA GLY A 152 -18.09 -14.27 0.50
C GLY A 152 -18.65 -13.01 1.18
N SER A 153 -17.83 -12.08 1.69
CA SER A 153 -18.37 -10.85 2.31
C SER A 153 -18.57 -9.75 1.27
N THR A 154 -19.83 -9.45 0.93
CA THR A 154 -20.22 -8.49 -0.12
C THR A 154 -20.81 -7.18 0.43
N THR A 155 -20.38 -6.72 1.61
CA THR A 155 -21.09 -5.61 2.29
C THR A 155 -20.28 -4.41 2.72
N GLU A 156 -19.00 -4.32 2.35
CA GLU A 156 -18.23 -3.08 2.54
C GLU A 156 -18.03 -2.36 1.20
N SER A 157 -18.27 -1.05 1.18
CA SER A 157 -18.16 -0.25 -0.04
C SER A 157 -16.71 -0.20 -0.52
N THR A 158 -16.41 -0.89 -1.62
CA THR A 158 -15.11 -0.86 -2.32
C THR A 158 -14.95 0.37 -3.22
N GLU A 159 -15.95 1.25 -3.28
CA GLU A 159 -15.97 2.40 -4.20
C GLU A 159 -15.04 3.51 -3.72
N LEU A 160 -14.98 3.76 -2.41
CA LEU A 160 -14.09 4.75 -1.79
C LEU A 160 -13.23 4.06 -0.72
N PRO A 161 -12.27 3.21 -1.11
CA PRO A 161 -11.45 2.47 -0.17
C PRO A 161 -10.54 3.44 0.60
N ALA A 162 -10.38 3.19 1.90
CA ALA A 162 -9.37 3.89 2.68
C ALA A 162 -7.97 3.55 2.15
N PRO A 163 -7.08 4.55 1.99
CA PRO A 163 -5.69 4.27 1.66
C PRO A 163 -5.08 3.40 2.76
N SER A 164 -4.26 2.45 2.35
CA SER A 164 -3.71 1.45 3.26
C SER A 164 -2.28 1.09 2.91
N LEU A 165 -1.54 0.58 3.89
CA LEU A 165 -0.24 -0.04 3.69
C LEU A 165 -0.17 -1.36 4.45
N PHE A 166 0.58 -2.32 3.92
CA PHE A 166 0.89 -3.57 4.61
C PHE A 166 2.19 -3.38 5.40
N VAL A 167 2.17 -3.73 6.68
CA VAL A 167 3.33 -3.61 7.58
C VAL A 167 4.11 -4.92 7.57
N TYR A 168 5.35 -4.88 7.11
CA TYR A 168 6.25 -6.02 7.10
C TYR A 168 6.90 -6.19 8.49
N PRO A 169 7.36 -7.40 8.86
CA PRO A 169 8.12 -7.59 10.09
C PRO A 169 9.41 -6.78 10.08
N ALA A 170 9.91 -6.43 11.27
CA ALA A 170 11.24 -5.87 11.41
C ALA A 170 12.30 -6.83 10.82
N ARG A 171 13.31 -6.29 10.16
CA ARG A 171 14.33 -7.07 9.44
C ARG A 171 15.74 -6.75 9.92
N HIS A 172 16.57 -7.78 9.91
CA HIS A 172 18.01 -7.72 10.14
C HIS A 172 18.74 -8.44 9.01
N ASN A 173 19.98 -8.04 8.72
CA ASN A 173 20.78 -8.72 7.70
C ASN A 173 21.03 -10.18 8.12
N GLY A 174 20.82 -11.12 7.19
CA GLY A 174 20.95 -12.55 7.45
C GLY A 174 19.65 -13.21 7.88
N TRP A 175 19.75 -14.20 8.77
CA TRP A 175 18.62 -15.03 9.18
C TRP A 175 17.75 -14.36 10.25
N ASN A 176 16.46 -14.27 9.96
CA ASN A 176 15.42 -13.75 10.84
C ASN A 176 14.42 -14.86 11.11
N GLN A 177 14.03 -15.05 12.37
CA GLN A 177 12.95 -15.97 12.72
C GLN A 177 11.69 -15.17 12.99
N TYR A 178 10.60 -15.56 12.34
CA TYR A 178 9.28 -14.96 12.54
C TYR A 178 8.28 -16.02 12.98
N THR A 179 7.18 -15.56 13.57
CA THR A 179 5.97 -16.36 13.82
C THR A 179 4.84 -15.71 13.05
N ALA A 180 4.10 -16.50 12.27
CA ALA A 180 3.02 -15.97 11.46
C ALA A 180 1.85 -15.54 12.36
N PRO A 181 1.42 -14.26 12.33
CA PRO A 181 0.31 -13.80 13.16
C PRO A 181 -1.06 -14.21 12.61
N ASP A 182 -1.12 -14.62 11.33
CA ASP A 182 -2.28 -15.17 10.66
C ASP A 182 -1.83 -16.09 9.50
N HIS A 183 -2.78 -16.69 8.78
CA HIS A 183 -2.55 -17.45 7.57
C HIS A 183 -1.91 -16.61 6.46
N LEU A 184 -0.65 -16.87 6.14
CA LEU A 184 0.06 -16.26 5.01
C LEU A 184 -0.06 -17.17 3.79
N HIS A 185 -0.91 -16.80 2.83
CA HIS A 185 -1.07 -17.53 1.56
C HIS A 185 -0.36 -16.85 0.37
N ASP A 186 0.09 -15.62 0.55
CA ASP A 186 0.84 -14.88 -0.47
C ASP A 186 2.30 -14.81 -0.07
N MET A 187 3.14 -15.64 -0.70
CA MET A 187 4.59 -15.63 -0.45
C MET A 187 5.31 -14.47 -1.13
N SER A 188 4.65 -13.73 -2.04
CA SER A 188 5.24 -12.55 -2.68
C SER A 188 5.49 -11.40 -1.71
N ILE A 189 4.95 -11.46 -0.49
CA ILE A 189 5.35 -10.61 0.63
C ILE A 189 6.81 -10.84 1.09
N PHE A 190 7.54 -11.77 0.48
CA PHE A 190 8.96 -11.99 0.69
C PHE A 190 9.74 -11.91 -0.63
N ASP A 191 9.30 -11.05 -1.56
CA ASP A 191 9.92 -10.90 -2.88
C ASP A 191 11.36 -10.35 -2.85
N ASP A 192 11.70 -9.67 -1.77
CA ASP A 192 13.03 -9.16 -1.50
C ASP A 192 13.87 -10.03 -0.55
N ALA A 193 13.34 -11.17 -0.12
CA ALA A 193 14.11 -12.17 0.61
C ALA A 193 14.98 -13.00 -0.35
N GLU A 194 16.18 -13.39 0.11
CA GLU A 194 16.95 -14.43 -0.57
C GLU A 194 16.19 -15.76 -0.54
N ILE A 195 15.65 -16.12 0.63
CA ILE A 195 14.93 -17.39 0.83
C ILE A 195 14.06 -17.36 2.10
N VAL A 196 12.92 -18.06 2.06
CA VAL A 196 12.00 -18.30 3.18
C VAL A 196 11.90 -19.80 3.43
N TRP A 197 12.03 -20.25 4.68
CA TRP A 197 12.03 -21.67 5.05
C TRP A 197 11.10 -21.96 6.23
N LYS A 198 10.31 -23.02 6.11
CA LYS A 198 9.50 -23.61 7.19
C LYS A 198 9.65 -25.13 7.17
N GLY A 199 10.38 -25.69 8.13
CA GLY A 199 10.68 -27.12 8.12
C GLY A 199 11.49 -27.51 6.88
N THR A 200 10.93 -28.37 6.02
CA THR A 200 11.51 -28.75 4.72
C THR A 200 10.90 -27.96 3.54
N ALA A 201 9.97 -27.05 3.79
CA ALA A 201 9.35 -26.24 2.75
C ALA A 201 10.13 -24.92 2.55
N GLY A 202 10.40 -24.56 1.30
CA GLY A 202 11.14 -23.36 0.92
C GLY A 202 10.42 -22.49 -0.13
N TYR A 203 10.66 -21.19 -0.09
CA TYR A 203 10.24 -20.22 -1.10
C TYR A 203 11.37 -19.21 -1.38
N SER A 204 11.48 -18.73 -2.61
CA SER A 204 12.30 -17.59 -3.01
C SER A 204 11.63 -16.87 -4.18
N ALA A 205 11.71 -15.55 -4.26
CA ALA A 205 11.31 -14.87 -5.50
C ALA A 205 12.37 -14.98 -6.61
N ASN A 206 13.58 -15.48 -6.29
CA ASN A 206 14.59 -15.76 -7.29
C ASN A 206 14.28 -17.09 -8.00
N PRO A 207 14.02 -17.09 -9.33
CA PRO A 207 13.64 -18.30 -10.06
C PRO A 207 14.72 -19.39 -10.03
N VAL A 208 16.01 -19.01 -9.93
CA VAL A 208 17.11 -19.98 -9.82
C VAL A 208 17.09 -20.69 -8.46
N ALA A 209 16.82 -19.95 -7.38
CA ALA A 209 16.67 -20.55 -6.06
C ALA A 209 15.41 -21.42 -5.98
N MET A 210 14.32 -21.01 -6.63
CA MET A 210 13.11 -21.82 -6.74
C MET A 210 13.33 -23.13 -7.49
N GLU A 211 14.04 -23.12 -8.62
CA GLU A 211 14.37 -24.36 -9.35
C GLU A 211 15.19 -25.33 -8.49
N LEU A 212 16.08 -24.80 -7.63
CA LEU A 212 16.82 -25.62 -6.67
C LEU A 212 15.93 -26.22 -5.58
N ILE A 213 14.97 -25.46 -5.05
CA ILE A 213 13.98 -25.97 -4.09
C ILE A 213 13.12 -27.05 -4.75
N GLU A 214 12.60 -26.81 -5.95
CA GLU A 214 11.75 -27.77 -6.66
C GLU A 214 12.49 -29.07 -7.05
N GLY A 215 13.81 -28.98 -7.27
CA GLY A 215 14.65 -30.11 -7.65
C GLY A 215 15.26 -30.91 -6.49
N ASP A 216 15.14 -30.44 -5.25
CA ASP A 216 15.71 -31.11 -4.07
C ASP A 216 14.73 -32.15 -3.50
N GLU A 217 15.16 -33.42 -3.44
CA GLU A 217 14.33 -34.57 -3.02
C GLU A 217 13.87 -34.49 -1.55
N ASP A 218 14.58 -33.72 -0.72
CA ASP A 218 14.31 -33.56 0.71
C ASP A 218 13.52 -32.29 1.02
N SER A 219 13.20 -31.46 0.01
CA SER A 219 12.45 -30.22 0.18
C SER A 219 11.10 -30.19 -0.53
N SER A 220 10.30 -29.18 -0.22
CA SER A 220 9.01 -28.91 -0.86
C SER A 220 8.82 -27.42 -1.08
N VAL A 221 7.92 -27.03 -1.98
CA VAL A 221 7.58 -25.62 -2.18
C VAL A 221 6.72 -25.13 -1.03
N LEU A 222 7.15 -24.04 -0.39
CA LEU A 222 6.36 -23.32 0.59
C LEU A 222 5.37 -22.40 -0.13
N SER A 223 4.09 -22.74 -0.08
CA SER A 223 3.01 -21.92 -0.64
C SER A 223 2.17 -21.20 0.42
N GLU A 224 2.23 -21.65 1.67
CA GLU A 224 1.49 -21.06 2.78
C GLU A 224 2.15 -21.31 4.14
N ILE A 225 1.89 -20.40 5.08
CA ILE A 225 2.31 -20.51 6.48
C ILE A 225 1.05 -20.29 7.34
N HIS A 226 0.74 -21.21 8.24
CA HIS A 226 -0.40 -21.11 9.14
C HIS A 226 -0.07 -20.22 10.34
N THR A 227 -1.12 -19.68 10.95
CA THR A 227 -1.03 -18.93 12.21
C THR A 227 -0.20 -19.68 13.26
N ASP A 228 0.61 -18.94 14.01
CA ASP A 228 1.51 -19.41 15.06
C ASP A 228 2.67 -20.33 14.61
N GLU A 229 2.81 -20.62 13.31
CA GLU A 229 3.97 -21.33 12.80
C GLU A 229 5.21 -20.44 12.76
N SER A 230 6.34 -20.98 13.23
CA SER A 230 7.64 -20.33 13.08
C SER A 230 8.28 -20.65 11.73
N PHE A 231 8.85 -19.63 11.11
CA PHE A 231 9.58 -19.74 9.85
C PHE A 231 10.81 -18.83 9.86
N TRP A 232 11.73 -19.10 8.94
CA TRP A 232 12.98 -18.37 8.80
C TRP A 232 13.02 -17.64 7.48
N VAL A 233 13.47 -16.39 7.50
CA VAL A 233 13.68 -15.58 6.30
C VAL A 233 15.11 -15.09 6.28
N LYS A 234 15.77 -15.21 5.14
CA LYS A 234 17.09 -14.64 4.91
C LYS A 234 16.96 -13.40 4.03
N TYR A 235 17.40 -12.25 4.56
CA TYR A 235 17.55 -11.00 3.83
C TYR A 235 19.03 -10.65 3.65
#